data_AF-A0A139AS65-F1
#
_entry.id   AF-A0A139AS65-F1
#
_cell.length_a   1.000
_cell.length_b   1.000
_cell.length_c   1.000
_cell.angle_alpha   90.00
_cell.angle_beta   90.00
_cell.angle_gamma   90.00
#
_symmetry.space_group_name_H-M   'P 1'
#
loop_
_entity.id
_entity.type
_entity.pdbx_description
1 polymer ?
#
loop_
_entity_poly.entity_id
_entity_poly.type
_entity_poly.pdbx_seq_one_letter_code
_entity_poly.pdbx_strand_id
1 'polypeptide(L)'
;MVFACKKCKKVFRKDMSNYDDSDEYCPHCDNHYVIEAKAPQLAIGVEGEDERKDSRLIKDDRIKQKNRLDVADDQALKFLG
;
A
#
# COMPACT_ATOMS: atom_id res chain seq x y z
N MET A 1 -11.67 -28.11 9.72
CA MET A 1 -12.02 -27.25 8.57
C MET A 1 -11.74 -27.97 7.25
N VAL A 2 -12.41 -27.59 6.17
CA VAL A 2 -12.21 -28.14 4.82
C VAL A 2 -11.64 -27.03 3.93
N PHE A 3 -10.54 -27.31 3.23
CA PHE A 3 -9.84 -26.35 2.38
C PHE A 3 -9.63 -26.90 0.98
N ALA A 4 -9.50 -25.99 0.00
CA ALA A 4 -9.14 -26.32 -1.37
C ALA A 4 -7.81 -25.64 -1.72
N CYS A 5 -6.82 -26.43 -2.13
CA CYS A 5 -5.51 -25.89 -2.50
C CYS A 5 -5.54 -25.20 -3.86
N LYS A 6 -5.05 -23.96 -3.96
CA LYS A 6 -4.99 -23.21 -5.22
C LYS A 6 -4.01 -23.81 -6.25
N LYS A 7 -2.94 -24.45 -5.79
CA LYS A 7 -1.89 -25.03 -6.67
C LYS A 7 -2.31 -26.37 -7.27
N CYS A 8 -2.72 -27.34 -6.44
CA CYS A 8 -3.08 -28.68 -6.90
C CYS A 8 -4.58 -28.93 -7.10
N LYS A 9 -5.44 -27.97 -6.73
CA LYS A 9 -6.92 -28.05 -6.82
C LYS A 9 -7.55 -29.20 -6.03
N LYS A 10 -6.79 -29.91 -5.19
CA LYS A 10 -7.30 -30.97 -4.31
C LYS A 10 -7.91 -30.35 -3.05
N VAL A 11 -8.98 -30.99 -2.59
CA VAL A 11 -9.66 -30.66 -1.34
C VAL A 11 -9.05 -31.50 -0.22
N PHE A 12 -8.74 -30.87 0.91
CA PHE A 12 -8.22 -31.55 2.09
C PHE A 12 -8.94 -31.07 3.36
N ARG A 13 -8.81 -31.84 4.43
CA ARG A 13 -9.39 -31.50 5.73
C ARG A 13 -8.26 -31.33 6.73
N LYS A 14 -8.36 -30.30 7.57
CA LYS A 14 -7.41 -30.03 8.64
C LYS A 14 -8.15 -29.77 9.94
N ASP A 15 -7.70 -30.40 11.02
CA ASP A 15 -8.25 -30.15 12.35
C ASP A 15 -7.65 -28.86 12.89
N MET A 16 -8.50 -27.91 13.31
CA MET A 16 -8.07 -26.59 13.78
C MET A 16 -7.95 -26.52 15.30
N SER A 17 -8.22 -27.63 15.99
CA SER A 17 -8.16 -27.69 17.45
C SER A 17 -6.72 -27.69 17.98
N ASN A 18 -5.78 -28.16 17.18
CA ASN A 18 -4.35 -28.11 17.44
C ASN A 18 -3.66 -27.68 16.16
N TYR A 19 -2.97 -26.55 16.19
CA TYR A 19 -2.39 -25.92 15.01
C TYR A 19 -0.88 -25.83 15.18
N ASP A 20 -0.15 -26.40 14.23
CA ASP A 20 1.32 -26.43 14.19
C ASP A 20 1.86 -25.89 12.85
N ASP A 21 3.14 -25.57 12.76
CA ASP A 21 3.77 -24.98 11.56
C ASP A 21 3.65 -25.90 10.32
N SER A 22 3.58 -27.22 10.55
CA SER A 22 3.32 -28.21 9.50
C SER A 22 1.94 -28.06 8.86
N ASP A 23 1.01 -27.43 9.57
CA ASP A 23 -0.37 -27.27 9.15
C ASP A 23 -0.55 -26.14 8.15
N GLU A 24 0.45 -25.27 7.97
CA GLU A 24 0.41 -24.14 7.04
C GLU A 24 0.54 -24.56 5.56
N TYR A 25 0.81 -25.84 5.32
CA TYR A 25 1.08 -26.39 4.00
C TYR A 25 0.00 -27.37 3.55
N CYS A 26 -0.26 -27.38 2.24
CA CYS A 26 -1.13 -28.37 1.65
C CYS A 26 -0.46 -29.75 1.66
N PRO A 27 -1.09 -30.81 2.21
CA PRO A 27 -0.50 -32.15 2.34
C PRO A 27 -0.30 -32.90 1.00
N HIS A 28 -0.67 -32.27 -0.12
CA HIS A 28 -0.59 -32.88 -1.45
C HIS A 28 0.50 -32.29 -2.35
N CYS A 29 0.96 -31.06 -2.09
CA CYS A 29 1.86 -30.35 -3.00
C CYS A 29 2.73 -29.28 -2.33
N ASP A 30 2.76 -29.28 -0.99
CA ASP A 30 3.52 -28.37 -0.14
C ASP A 30 3.30 -26.88 -0.44
N ASN A 31 2.09 -26.55 -0.92
CA ASN A 31 1.72 -25.15 -1.09
C ASN A 31 1.41 -24.54 0.28
N HIS A 32 2.23 -23.58 0.71
CA HIS A 32 1.95 -22.72 1.86
C HIS A 32 0.69 -21.89 1.57
N TYR A 33 -0.37 -22.11 2.34
CA TYR A 33 -1.68 -21.50 2.09
C TYR A 33 -2.04 -20.40 3.09
N VAL A 34 -1.23 -20.25 4.13
CA VAL A 34 -1.31 -19.19 5.14
C VAL A 34 -0.48 -18.02 4.61
N ILE A 35 -1.12 -16.87 4.38
CA ILE A 35 -0.44 -15.71 3.77
C ILE A 35 -0.47 -14.58 4.80
N GLU A 36 0.63 -13.84 4.90
CA GLU A 36 0.71 -12.65 5.75
C GLU A 36 -0.39 -11.64 5.38
N ALA A 37 -0.99 -11.07 6.42
CA ALA A 37 -1.99 -10.03 6.25
C ALA A 37 -1.34 -8.77 5.65
N LYS A 38 -1.87 -8.28 4.52
CA LYS A 38 -1.44 -7.00 3.95
C LYS A 38 -1.98 -5.86 4.81
N ALA A 39 -1.09 -5.12 5.47
CA ALA A 39 -1.44 -3.89 6.16
C ALA A 39 -1.78 -2.78 5.15
N PRO A 40 -2.78 -1.92 5.43
CA PRO A 40 -3.04 -0.75 4.60
C PRO A 40 -1.82 0.17 4.60
N GLN A 41 -1.18 0.36 3.45
CA GLN A 41 -0.15 1.38 3.30
C GLN A 41 -0.80 2.76 3.19
N LEU A 42 -0.27 3.74 3.93
CA LEU A 42 -0.68 5.14 3.80
C LEU A 42 -0.32 5.61 2.39
N ALA A 43 -1.30 5.67 1.49
CA ALA A 43 -1.15 6.20 0.14
C ALA A 43 -1.78 7.59 0.09
N ILE A 44 -0.97 8.61 -0.25
CA ILE A 44 -1.48 9.94 -0.56
C ILE A 44 -1.86 9.93 -2.04
N GLY A 45 -3.16 9.93 -2.34
CA GLY A 45 -3.68 10.19 -3.68
C GLY A 45 -3.85 11.68 -3.89
N VAL A 46 -3.45 12.19 -5.05
CA VAL A 46 -3.79 13.55 -5.48
C VAL A 46 -4.92 13.41 -6.51
N GLU A 47 -6.10 13.92 -6.19
CA GLU A 47 -7.22 13.97 -7.13
C GLU A 47 -7.00 15.12 -8.11
N GLY A 48 -6.95 14.82 -9.41
CA GLY A 48 -6.89 15.82 -10.47
C GLY A 48 -8.23 15.93 -11.19
N GLU A 49 -8.76 17.16 -11.29
CA GLU A 49 -9.88 17.46 -12.18
C GLU A 49 -9.41 17.50 -13.65
N ASP A 50 -10.31 17.76 -14.60
CA ASP A 50 -9.99 17.93 -16.02
C ASP A 50 -8.82 18.90 -16.23
N GLU A 51 -7.76 18.42 -16.89
CA GLU A 51 -6.52 19.14 -17.21
C GLU A 51 -6.76 20.49 -17.91
N ARG A 52 -7.88 20.64 -18.63
CA ARG A 52 -8.25 21.90 -19.30
C ARG A 52 -8.81 22.95 -18.34
N LYS A 53 -9.37 22.52 -17.21
CA LYS A 53 -9.94 23.40 -16.17
C LYS A 53 -8.91 23.72 -15.10
N ASP A 54 -8.07 22.75 -14.75
CA ASP A 54 -7.08 22.90 -13.69
C ASP A 54 -5.67 22.47 -14.12
N SER A 55 -4.83 23.44 -14.45
CA SER A 55 -3.45 23.21 -14.88
C SER A 55 -2.47 23.01 -13.71
N ARG A 56 -2.94 22.99 -12.45
CA ARG A 56 -2.06 22.93 -11.26
C ARG A 56 -1.31 21.61 -11.12
N LEU A 57 -1.83 20.52 -11.69
CA LEU A 57 -1.17 19.21 -11.74
C LEU A 57 -0.23 19.04 -12.94
N ILE A 58 -0.26 19.97 -13.90
CA ILE A 58 0.56 19.89 -15.11
C ILE A 58 1.89 20.61 -14.86
N LYS A 59 2.99 19.88 -15.06
CA LYS A 59 4.33 20.44 -14.97
C LYS A 59 4.65 21.23 -16.25
N ASP A 60 4.87 22.53 -16.14
CA ASP A 60 5.42 23.37 -17.22
C ASP A 60 6.93 23.56 -17.03
N ASP A 61 7.73 22.97 -17.91
CA ASP A 61 9.20 23.01 -17.84
C ASP A 61 9.81 24.39 -18.17
N ARG A 62 9.02 25.34 -18.68
CA ARG A 62 9.48 26.71 -18.99
C ARG A 62 9.51 27.61 -17.76
N ILE A 63 8.81 27.24 -16.69
CA ILE A 63 8.71 28.04 -15.48
C ILE A 63 9.82 27.61 -14.52
N LYS A 64 10.61 28.59 -14.06
CA LYS A 64 11.64 28.35 -13.03
C LYS A 64 10.95 27.88 -11.75
N GLN A 65 11.12 26.61 -11.40
CA GLN A 65 10.57 26.05 -10.18
C GLN A 65 11.14 26.81 -8.97
N LYS A 66 10.25 27.33 -8.13
CA LYS A 66 10.66 27.88 -6.83
C LYS A 66 10.93 26.67 -5.93
N ASN A 67 12.21 26.36 -5.72
CA ASN A 67 12.62 25.47 -4.64
C ASN A 67 12.27 26.16 -3.32
N ARG A 68 11.09 25.90 -2.76
CA ARG A 68 10.82 26.23 -1.36
C ARG A 68 10.05 25.11 -0.71
N LEU A 69 10.80 24.26 -0.01
CA LEU A 69 10.31 23.44 1.09
C LEU A 69 11.05 23.87 2.37
N ASP A 70 10.94 25.14 2.72
CA ASP A 70 11.33 25.63 4.05
C ASP A 70 10.05 26.05 4.75
N VAL A 71 9.46 25.14 5.50
CA VAL A 71 8.25 25.35 6.32
C VAL A 71 8.58 26.22 7.56
N ALA A 72 9.81 26.72 7.70
CA ALA A 72 10.29 27.34 8.94
C ALA A 72 10.36 28.88 8.96
N ASP A 73 10.25 29.62 7.83
CA ASP A 73 10.79 31.00 7.83
C ASP A 73 9.81 32.15 7.54
N ASP A 74 8.49 31.95 7.51
CA ASP A 74 7.53 33.06 7.28
C ASP A 74 6.88 33.63 8.56
N GLN A 75 7.13 33.06 9.75
CA GLN A 75 6.62 33.60 11.03
C GLN A 75 7.67 34.38 11.86
N ALA A 76 8.97 34.27 11.57
CA ALA A 76 10.01 34.96 12.34
C ALA A 76 10.24 36.43 11.90
N LEU A 77 9.96 36.79 10.65
CA LEU A 77 10.25 38.14 10.10
C LEU A 77 9.16 39.20 10.35
N LYS A 78 8.05 38.86 11.01
CA LYS A 78 6.99 39.83 11.38
C LYS A 78 7.08 40.36 12.81
N PHE A 79 8.07 39.94 13.59
CA PHE A 79 8.28 40.39 14.98
C PHE A 79 9.54 41.25 15.20
N LEU A 80 10.28 41.56 14.12
CA LEU A 80 11.52 42.36 14.17
C LEU A 80 11.53 43.54 13.19
N GLY A 81 10.36 44.15 12.96
CA GLY A 81 10.22 45.41 12.24
C GLY A 81 9.14 46.26 12.86
#